data_AF-A0A7S0TAM8-F1
#
_entry.id   AF-A0A7S0TAM8-F1
#
_cell.length_a   1.000
_cell.length_b   1.000
_cell.length_c   1.000
_cell.angle_alpha   90.00
_cell.angle_beta   90.00
_cell.angle_gamma   90.00
#
_symmetry.space_group_name_H-M   'P 1'
#
loop_
_entity.id
_entity.type
_entity.pdbx_description
1 polymer ?
#
loop_
_entity_poly.entity_id
_entity_poly.type
_entity_poly.pdbx_seq_one_letter_code
_entity_poly.pdbx_strand_id
1 'polypeptide(L)'
;VDNCLVLHGWRSNMDVSKLQAKRLRLLAKFRKAHCVNGTQAVDAAADEATMELLDGPWFSWVDDRDGSLGMSEEARCEALREALRGVAKCALAHGPYKSVIGFSQGGAIATLLSIPEVLQAIGIEFGYLWQSSVVFCGASASLLDLTERALGISLENCKSHVPSLHVFGFQDRFKPQGEALMHRFETYNKSGKLIRHCLYFDGGHSVPAGLERDQGFHADFLTWLNEVTSSPVLLHPCRDKGVLYSMPQLIEASDLDYDSFKFETQPTVRREEMDLAERGEGDGDNDSATSTYATVDFLSSEASGTTKISTPSGNKLTFHTERASLAICNVQSNADKLTVPELLSKTPRDSVLLRGMKSSQTPMTYGDMIDFIKVGDGDLRKISASAESVVAYNVPPGPVGACAFLAIASQCTAVPLDPGITEEDAYDALTSCGVTLLILFRASNEEAIERAGQRAGIP
;
A
#
# COMPACT_ATOMS: atom_id res chain seq x y z
N VAL A 1 -20.95 -10.53 -14.41
CA VAL A 1 -20.98 -11.38 -13.19
C VAL A 1 -19.79 -10.93 -12.39
N ASP A 2 -20.01 -10.13 -11.35
CA ASP A 2 -18.95 -9.30 -10.79
C ASP A 2 -18.56 -9.88 -9.43
N ASN A 3 -17.93 -11.05 -9.45
CA ASN A 3 -17.46 -11.74 -8.25
C ASN A 3 -16.02 -11.32 -7.94
N CYS A 4 -15.64 -11.32 -6.66
CA CYS A 4 -14.25 -11.22 -6.24
C CYS A 4 -13.82 -12.41 -5.37
N LEU A 5 -12.55 -12.77 -5.45
CA LEU A 5 -11.90 -13.77 -4.62
C LEU A 5 -11.14 -13.04 -3.50
N VAL A 6 -11.21 -13.53 -2.26
CA VAL A 6 -10.59 -12.90 -1.09
C VAL A 6 -9.65 -13.88 -0.40
N LEU A 7 -8.38 -13.50 -0.28
CA LEU A 7 -7.30 -14.31 0.30
C LEU A 7 -6.82 -13.65 1.61
N HIS A 8 -6.87 -14.40 2.72
CA HIS A 8 -6.48 -13.90 4.04
C HIS A 8 -4.96 -13.79 4.21
N GLY A 9 -4.53 -13.12 5.29
CA GLY A 9 -3.12 -12.99 5.68
C GLY A 9 -2.52 -14.24 6.32
N TRP A 10 -1.28 -14.17 6.76
CA TRP A 10 -0.63 -15.27 7.49
C TRP A 10 -1.38 -15.60 8.78
N ARG A 11 -1.48 -16.89 9.14
CA ARG A 11 -2.15 -17.39 10.36
C ARG A 11 -3.49 -16.73 10.65
N SER A 12 -4.37 -16.78 9.67
CA SER A 12 -5.69 -16.14 9.67
C SER A 12 -6.73 -17.13 9.15
N ASN A 13 -7.94 -16.68 8.85
CA ASN A 13 -8.97 -17.55 8.27
C ASN A 13 -9.98 -16.76 7.43
N MET A 14 -10.92 -17.48 6.82
CA MET A 14 -11.97 -16.90 6.00
C MET A 14 -12.89 -15.94 6.77
N ASP A 15 -13.06 -16.11 8.08
CA ASP A 15 -13.93 -15.24 8.89
C ASP A 15 -13.27 -13.90 9.17
N VAL A 16 -11.95 -13.87 9.38
CA VAL A 16 -11.16 -12.62 9.39
C VAL A 16 -11.31 -11.91 8.04
N SER A 17 -11.19 -12.64 6.93
CA SER A 17 -11.41 -12.07 5.60
C SER A 17 -12.82 -11.55 5.38
N LYS A 18 -13.86 -12.18 5.93
CA LYS A 18 -15.24 -11.67 5.86
C LYS A 18 -15.37 -10.34 6.60
N LEU A 19 -14.74 -10.21 7.76
CA LEU A 19 -14.74 -8.95 8.51
C LEU A 19 -13.99 -7.85 7.74
N GLN A 20 -12.81 -8.17 7.19
CA GLN A 20 -12.05 -7.22 6.37
C GLN A 20 -12.82 -6.84 5.09
N ALA A 21 -13.48 -7.80 4.44
CA ALA A 21 -14.35 -7.56 3.29
C ALA A 21 -15.53 -6.63 3.62
N LYS A 22 -16.10 -6.77 4.82
CA LYS A 22 -17.11 -5.83 5.33
C LYS A 22 -16.53 -4.42 5.49
N ARG A 23 -15.36 -4.29 6.13
CA ARG A 23 -14.66 -3.00 6.29
C ARG A 23 -14.34 -2.34 4.95
N LEU A 24 -14.01 -3.12 3.93
CA LEU A 24 -13.78 -2.60 2.56
C LEU A 24 -15.07 -2.38 1.76
N ARG A 25 -16.24 -2.66 2.34
CA ARG A 25 -17.56 -2.63 1.67
C ARG A 25 -17.57 -3.42 0.36
N LEU A 26 -16.91 -4.59 0.31
CA LEU A 26 -16.76 -5.33 -0.95
C LEU A 26 -18.10 -5.73 -1.57
N LEU A 27 -19.12 -6.01 -0.77
CA LEU A 27 -20.47 -6.34 -1.29
C LEU A 27 -21.22 -5.14 -1.87
N ALA A 28 -20.76 -3.91 -1.64
CA ALA A 28 -21.23 -2.73 -2.35
C ALA A 28 -20.53 -2.56 -3.71
N LYS A 29 -19.40 -3.25 -3.95
CA LYS A 29 -18.57 -3.15 -5.15
C LYS A 29 -18.69 -4.38 -6.06
N PHE A 30 -18.94 -5.54 -5.46
CA PHE A 30 -19.00 -6.84 -6.10
C PHE A 30 -20.30 -7.54 -5.70
N ARG A 31 -20.85 -8.35 -6.62
CA ARG A 31 -22.04 -9.16 -6.35
C ARG A 31 -21.77 -10.20 -5.26
N LYS A 32 -20.56 -10.76 -5.24
CA LYS A 32 -20.16 -11.81 -4.30
C LYS A 32 -18.67 -11.70 -4.00
N ALA A 33 -18.32 -11.91 -2.73
CA ALA A 33 -16.94 -12.03 -2.26
C ALA A 33 -16.72 -13.47 -1.76
N HIS A 34 -15.85 -14.23 -2.43
CA HIS A 34 -15.49 -15.59 -2.03
C HIS A 34 -14.27 -15.54 -1.10
N CYS A 35 -14.49 -15.67 0.20
CA CYS A 35 -13.41 -15.82 1.17
C CYS A 35 -13.04 -17.30 1.28
N VAL A 36 -11.75 -17.60 1.18
CA VAL A 36 -11.21 -18.97 1.22
C VAL A 36 -10.15 -19.11 2.31
N ASN A 37 -10.04 -20.30 2.88
CA ASN A 37 -8.97 -20.64 3.82
C ASN A 37 -7.68 -21.02 3.07
N GLY A 38 -6.55 -20.80 3.75
CA GLY A 38 -5.23 -21.25 3.35
C GLY A 38 -5.13 -22.77 3.35
N THR A 39 -4.12 -23.29 2.65
CA THR A 39 -3.93 -24.73 2.47
C THR A 39 -3.30 -25.41 3.69
N GLN A 40 -2.68 -24.65 4.60
CA GLN A 40 -2.07 -25.20 5.80
C GLN A 40 -2.86 -24.80 7.04
N ALA A 41 -3.38 -25.78 7.77
CA ALA A 41 -3.92 -25.55 9.10
C ALA A 41 -2.78 -25.28 10.09
N VAL A 42 -2.99 -24.33 11.01
CA VAL A 42 -2.02 -23.94 12.04
C VAL A 42 -2.71 -23.79 13.39
N ASP A 43 -1.93 -23.90 14.46
CA ASP A 43 -2.48 -24.01 15.83
C ASP A 43 -2.78 -22.65 16.49
N ALA A 44 -2.34 -21.54 15.91
CA ALA A 44 -2.49 -20.20 16.49
C ALA A 44 -2.64 -19.14 15.40
N ALA A 45 -3.31 -18.04 15.74
CA ALA A 45 -3.40 -16.88 14.85
C ALA A 45 -2.07 -16.13 14.75
N ALA A 46 -2.04 -15.11 13.88
CA ALA A 46 -0.89 -14.23 13.70
C ALA A 46 -0.52 -13.44 14.97
N ASP A 47 -1.54 -12.99 15.70
CA ASP A 47 -1.40 -12.16 16.89
C ASP A 47 -2.57 -12.38 17.88
N GLU A 48 -2.40 -11.88 19.11
CA GLU A 48 -3.40 -11.98 20.17
C GLU A 48 -4.69 -11.24 19.82
N ALA A 49 -4.61 -10.07 19.19
CA ALA A 49 -5.78 -9.30 18.77
C ALA A 49 -6.68 -10.08 17.79
N THR A 50 -6.08 -10.86 16.89
CA THR A 50 -6.82 -11.73 15.97
C THR A 50 -7.49 -12.89 16.71
N MET A 51 -6.81 -13.50 17.69
CA MET A 51 -7.39 -14.57 18.52
C MET A 51 -8.51 -14.07 19.44
N GLU A 52 -8.42 -12.84 19.93
CA GLU A 52 -9.46 -12.24 20.76
C GLU A 52 -10.71 -11.88 19.95
N LEU A 53 -10.53 -11.54 18.67
CA LEU A 53 -11.62 -11.10 17.81
C LEU A 53 -12.42 -12.25 17.20
N LEU A 54 -11.75 -13.37 16.87
CA LEU A 54 -12.34 -14.50 16.17
C LEU A 54 -11.76 -15.83 16.65
N ASP A 55 -12.58 -16.87 16.60
CA ASP A 55 -12.15 -18.23 16.91
C ASP A 55 -11.47 -18.88 15.69
N GLY A 56 -10.61 -19.85 15.97
CA GLY A 56 -10.03 -20.74 14.96
C GLY A 56 -11.08 -21.70 14.34
N PRO A 57 -10.67 -22.56 13.40
CA PRO A 57 -9.29 -22.91 13.06
C PRO A 57 -8.54 -21.81 12.28
N TRP A 58 -7.21 -21.85 12.39
CA TRP A 58 -6.30 -20.89 11.76
C TRP A 58 -5.58 -21.52 10.58
N PHE A 59 -5.24 -20.72 9.58
CA PHE A 59 -4.64 -21.17 8.34
C PHE A 59 -3.56 -20.22 7.84
N SER A 60 -2.60 -20.77 7.10
CA SER A 60 -1.61 -20.03 6.32
C SER A 60 -1.54 -20.56 4.88
N TRP A 61 -1.05 -19.74 3.97
CA TRP A 61 -0.70 -20.20 2.62
C TRP A 61 0.65 -20.90 2.65
N VAL A 62 1.61 -20.27 3.33
CA VAL A 62 2.89 -20.86 3.71
C VAL A 62 3.18 -20.40 5.13
N ASP A 63 3.20 -21.32 6.09
CA ASP A 63 3.54 -20.98 7.46
C ASP A 63 5.06 -20.86 7.62
N ASP A 64 5.55 -19.65 7.86
CA ASP A 64 6.97 -19.32 7.97
C ASP A 64 7.25 -18.59 9.28
N ARG A 65 6.78 -19.15 10.41
CA ARG A 65 7.05 -18.58 11.74
C ARG A 65 8.56 -18.44 11.93
N ASP A 66 9.02 -17.20 12.09
CA ASP A 66 10.41 -16.77 12.32
C ASP A 66 11.30 -17.92 12.82
N GLY A 67 12.05 -18.55 11.92
CA GLY A 67 13.06 -19.53 12.28
C GLY A 67 12.56 -20.68 13.16
N SER A 68 11.30 -21.11 13.06
CA SER A 68 10.90 -22.36 13.71
C SER A 68 11.77 -23.47 13.13
N LEU A 69 12.62 -24.02 13.99
CA LEU A 69 13.71 -24.97 13.75
C LEU A 69 13.25 -26.33 13.15
N GLY A 70 12.15 -26.39 12.40
CA GLY A 70 11.46 -27.64 12.05
C GLY A 70 11.01 -27.80 10.60
N MET A 71 10.83 -26.75 9.79
CA MET A 71 10.40 -26.91 8.39
C MET A 71 11.56 -26.75 7.42
N SER A 72 11.83 -27.78 6.61
CA SER A 72 12.85 -27.70 5.56
C SER A 72 12.39 -26.75 4.45
N GLU A 73 13.35 -26.23 3.67
CA GLU A 73 13.04 -25.38 2.53
C GLU A 73 12.17 -26.12 1.49
N GLU A 74 12.36 -27.43 1.33
CA GLU A 74 11.52 -28.27 0.46
C GLU A 74 10.08 -28.34 0.94
N ALA A 75 9.85 -28.45 2.26
CA ALA A 75 8.50 -28.45 2.82
C ALA A 75 7.79 -27.11 2.58
N ARG A 76 8.52 -25.98 2.68
CA ARG A 76 8.01 -24.65 2.34
C ARG A 76 7.72 -24.52 0.84
N CYS A 77 8.59 -25.04 -0.01
CA CYS A 77 8.37 -25.10 -1.45
C CYS A 77 7.09 -25.89 -1.79
N GLU A 78 6.87 -27.03 -1.13
CA GLU A 78 5.67 -27.83 -1.36
C GLU A 78 4.40 -27.11 -0.89
N ALA A 79 4.43 -26.53 0.30
CA ALA A 79 3.33 -25.71 0.82
C ALA A 79 2.95 -24.58 -0.16
N LEU A 80 3.96 -23.91 -0.73
CA LEU A 80 3.74 -22.87 -1.74
C LEU A 80 3.09 -23.44 -3.01
N ARG A 81 3.55 -24.59 -3.52
CA ARG A 81 2.92 -25.24 -4.69
C ARG A 81 1.46 -25.59 -4.42
N GLU A 82 1.17 -26.14 -3.24
CA GLU A 82 -0.18 -26.46 -2.81
C GLU A 82 -1.06 -25.21 -2.72
N ALA A 83 -0.58 -24.13 -2.12
CA ALA A 83 -1.29 -22.87 -2.03
C ALA A 83 -1.61 -22.29 -3.42
N LEU A 84 -0.61 -22.20 -4.30
CA LEU A 84 -0.79 -21.68 -5.66
C LEU A 84 -1.81 -22.51 -6.45
N ARG A 85 -1.70 -23.84 -6.43
CA ARG A 85 -2.63 -24.75 -7.11
C ARG A 85 -4.03 -24.70 -6.50
N GLY A 86 -4.14 -24.63 -5.17
CA GLY A 86 -5.40 -24.58 -4.45
C GLY A 86 -6.20 -23.32 -4.80
N VAL A 87 -5.55 -22.15 -4.75
CA VAL A 87 -6.18 -20.88 -5.15
C VAL A 87 -6.54 -20.88 -6.63
N ALA A 88 -5.65 -21.36 -7.51
CA ALA A 88 -5.93 -21.43 -8.93
C ALA A 88 -7.10 -22.37 -9.25
N LYS A 89 -7.19 -23.53 -8.58
CA LYS A 89 -8.33 -24.45 -8.71
C LYS A 89 -9.64 -23.79 -8.29
N CYS A 90 -9.65 -23.09 -7.15
CA CYS A 90 -10.82 -22.31 -6.70
C CYS A 90 -11.20 -21.22 -7.71
N ALA A 91 -10.19 -20.52 -8.25
CA ALA A 91 -10.39 -19.47 -9.25
C ALA A 91 -11.07 -20.01 -10.51
N LEU A 92 -10.60 -21.15 -11.02
CA LEU A 92 -11.14 -21.81 -12.21
C LEU A 92 -12.52 -22.45 -12.00
N ALA A 93 -12.81 -22.93 -10.79
CA ALA A 93 -14.09 -23.60 -10.47
C ALA A 93 -15.24 -22.62 -10.22
N HIS A 94 -14.95 -21.46 -9.64
CA HIS A 94 -15.96 -20.51 -9.16
C HIS A 94 -15.91 -19.13 -9.84
N GLY A 95 -14.96 -18.95 -10.76
CA GLY A 95 -14.82 -17.76 -11.60
C GLY A 95 -15.84 -17.72 -12.76
N PRO A 96 -15.69 -16.77 -13.68
CA PRO A 96 -14.61 -15.78 -13.76
C PRO A 96 -14.67 -14.74 -12.62
N TYR A 97 -13.51 -14.30 -12.16
CA TYR A 97 -13.41 -13.25 -11.14
C TYR A 97 -13.09 -11.90 -11.76
N LYS A 98 -13.81 -10.87 -11.31
CA LYS A 98 -13.52 -9.49 -11.67
C LYS A 98 -12.24 -9.02 -10.97
N SER A 99 -12.06 -9.43 -9.72
CA SER A 99 -10.89 -9.04 -8.94
C SER A 99 -10.50 -10.11 -7.93
N VAL A 100 -9.22 -10.18 -7.59
CA VAL A 100 -8.73 -10.82 -6.37
C VAL A 100 -8.40 -9.73 -5.34
N ILE A 101 -8.71 -9.97 -4.07
CA ILE A 101 -8.32 -9.13 -2.94
C ILE A 101 -7.45 -10.00 -2.03
N GLY A 102 -6.17 -9.65 -1.88
CA GLY A 102 -5.24 -10.35 -1.00
C GLY A 102 -4.80 -9.46 0.15
N PHE A 103 -4.93 -9.95 1.38
CA PHE A 103 -4.44 -9.29 2.59
C PHE A 103 -3.08 -9.86 3.00
N SER A 104 -2.10 -9.02 3.33
CA SER A 104 -0.79 -9.49 3.85
C SER A 104 -0.18 -10.60 2.98
N GLN A 105 0.04 -11.80 3.51
CA GLN A 105 0.52 -12.97 2.76
C GLN A 105 -0.40 -13.37 1.58
N GLY A 106 -1.72 -13.24 1.73
CA GLY A 106 -2.67 -13.45 0.62
C GLY A 106 -2.45 -12.46 -0.54
N GLY A 107 -1.90 -11.28 -0.25
CA GLY A 107 -1.44 -10.32 -1.25
C GLY A 107 -0.27 -10.82 -2.08
N ALA A 108 0.68 -11.54 -1.48
CA ALA A 108 1.78 -12.19 -2.20
C ALA A 108 1.27 -13.33 -3.09
N ILE A 109 0.34 -14.16 -2.61
CA ILE A 109 -0.27 -15.24 -3.42
C ILE A 109 -1.05 -14.66 -4.61
N ALA A 110 -1.85 -13.61 -4.38
CA ALA A 110 -2.53 -12.88 -5.46
C ALA A 110 -1.55 -12.29 -6.48
N THR A 111 -0.41 -11.77 -6.01
CA THR A 111 0.64 -11.24 -6.89
C THR A 111 1.26 -12.34 -7.75
N LEU A 112 1.68 -13.45 -7.14
CA LEU A 112 2.27 -14.59 -7.83
C LEU A 112 1.34 -15.16 -8.90
N LEU A 113 0.08 -15.40 -8.57
CA LEU A 113 -0.91 -15.93 -9.51
C LEU A 113 -1.41 -14.91 -10.54
N SER A 114 -0.99 -13.65 -10.44
CA SER A 114 -1.19 -12.65 -11.50
C SER A 114 -0.05 -12.66 -12.52
N ILE A 115 1.05 -13.37 -12.27
CA ILE A 115 2.21 -13.48 -13.17
C ILE A 115 1.99 -14.65 -14.14
N PRO A 116 2.01 -14.43 -15.47
CA PRO A 116 1.77 -15.48 -16.46
C PRO A 116 2.70 -16.70 -16.34
N GLU A 117 3.98 -16.47 -16.05
CA GLU A 117 4.99 -17.52 -15.95
C GLU A 117 4.73 -18.43 -14.74
N VAL A 118 4.21 -17.88 -13.64
CA VAL A 118 3.79 -18.67 -12.48
C VAL A 118 2.58 -19.54 -12.85
N LEU A 119 1.59 -18.96 -13.56
CA LEU A 119 0.41 -19.69 -14.03
C LEU A 119 0.82 -20.85 -14.98
N GLN A 120 1.71 -20.59 -15.93
CA GLN A 120 2.24 -21.60 -16.85
C GLN A 120 2.97 -22.71 -16.09
N ALA A 121 3.82 -22.35 -15.11
CA ALA A 121 4.57 -23.31 -14.31
C ALA A 121 3.67 -24.23 -13.44
N ILE A 122 2.44 -23.80 -13.12
CA ILE A 122 1.44 -24.62 -12.43
C ILE A 122 0.41 -25.26 -13.38
N GLY A 123 0.61 -25.18 -14.70
CA GLY A 123 -0.20 -25.87 -15.72
C GLY A 123 -1.38 -25.07 -16.28
N ILE A 124 -1.35 -23.73 -16.19
CA ILE A 124 -2.37 -22.83 -16.72
C ILE A 124 -1.76 -22.04 -17.88
N GLU A 125 -1.97 -22.53 -19.09
CA GLU A 125 -1.22 -22.08 -20.28
C GLU A 125 -1.69 -20.73 -20.86
N PHE A 126 -2.94 -20.31 -20.63
CA PHE A 126 -3.50 -19.11 -21.28
C PHE A 126 -4.41 -18.27 -20.38
N GLY A 127 -4.26 -16.95 -20.45
CA GLY A 127 -5.15 -15.99 -19.80
C GLY A 127 -4.95 -15.87 -18.30
N TYR A 128 -5.71 -14.98 -17.68
CA TYR A 128 -5.64 -14.67 -16.25
C TYR A 128 -6.78 -15.29 -15.46
N LEU A 129 -6.55 -15.51 -14.17
CA LEU A 129 -7.57 -15.98 -13.23
C LEU A 129 -8.58 -14.89 -12.84
N TRP A 130 -8.18 -13.62 -12.96
CA TRP A 130 -8.98 -12.44 -12.61
C TRP A 130 -8.61 -11.22 -13.48
N GLN A 131 -9.51 -10.23 -13.55
CA GLN A 131 -9.30 -9.02 -14.36
C GLN A 131 -8.48 -7.94 -13.66
N SER A 132 -8.48 -7.90 -12.32
CA SER A 132 -7.68 -6.96 -11.53
C SER A 132 -7.21 -7.59 -10.21
N SER A 133 -6.20 -7.00 -9.59
CA SER A 133 -5.68 -7.41 -8.27
C SER A 133 -5.72 -6.25 -7.29
N VAL A 134 -6.20 -6.50 -6.07
CA VAL A 134 -6.13 -5.58 -4.94
C VAL A 134 -5.25 -6.21 -3.87
N VAL A 135 -4.15 -5.55 -3.51
CA VAL A 135 -3.20 -6.01 -2.48
C VAL A 135 -3.29 -5.05 -1.31
N PHE A 136 -3.83 -5.53 -0.18
CA PHE A 136 -4.03 -4.72 1.02
C PHE A 136 -3.00 -5.11 2.09
N CYS A 137 -2.18 -4.13 2.50
CA CYS A 137 -1.06 -4.31 3.43
C CYS A 137 -0.19 -5.52 3.04
N GLY A 138 0.21 -5.61 1.77
CA GLY A 138 0.92 -6.77 1.23
C GLY A 138 2.21 -7.08 2.00
N ALA A 139 2.46 -8.35 2.28
CA ALA A 139 3.65 -8.83 2.99
C ALA A 139 4.12 -10.17 2.42
N SER A 140 5.14 -10.78 3.03
CA SER A 140 5.73 -12.04 2.58
C SER A 140 6.33 -11.96 1.17
N ALA A 141 7.05 -10.87 0.86
CA ALA A 141 7.73 -10.71 -0.43
C ALA A 141 8.78 -11.81 -0.69
N SER A 142 9.30 -12.45 0.37
CA SER A 142 10.17 -13.63 0.30
C SER A 142 9.53 -14.84 -0.42
N LEU A 143 8.21 -14.87 -0.56
CA LEU A 143 7.53 -15.89 -1.37
C LEU A 143 7.86 -15.77 -2.86
N LEU A 144 8.32 -14.60 -3.34
CA LEU A 144 8.85 -14.46 -4.70
C LEU A 144 10.08 -15.35 -4.87
N ASP A 145 11.06 -15.25 -3.97
CA ASP A 145 12.30 -16.04 -4.02
C ASP A 145 12.02 -17.54 -3.77
N LEU A 146 11.04 -17.85 -2.91
CA LEU A 146 10.60 -19.23 -2.69
C LEU A 146 9.94 -19.81 -3.95
N THR A 147 9.25 -19.00 -4.74
CA THR A 147 8.61 -19.43 -6.00
C THR A 147 9.64 -19.85 -7.03
N GLU A 148 10.75 -19.11 -7.17
CA GLU A 148 11.80 -19.47 -8.13
C GLU A 148 12.35 -20.87 -7.87
N ARG A 149 12.59 -21.20 -6.59
CA ARG A 149 13.00 -22.54 -6.14
C ARG A 149 11.91 -23.58 -6.28
N ALA A 150 10.69 -23.25 -5.85
CA ALA A 150 9.57 -24.18 -5.87
C ALA A 150 9.16 -24.57 -7.29
N LEU A 151 9.18 -23.64 -8.24
CA LEU A 151 8.70 -23.88 -9.60
C LEU A 151 9.84 -24.04 -10.63
N GLY A 152 11.09 -23.77 -10.25
CA GLY A 152 12.23 -23.84 -11.17
C GLY A 152 12.17 -22.78 -12.26
N ILE A 153 11.59 -21.62 -11.96
CA ILE A 153 11.46 -20.48 -12.89
C ILE A 153 12.26 -19.28 -12.37
N SER A 154 12.64 -18.36 -13.24
CA SER A 154 13.17 -17.06 -12.82
C SER A 154 12.07 -16.02 -12.88
N LEU A 155 11.91 -15.23 -11.82
CA LEU A 155 10.95 -14.14 -11.72
C LEU A 155 11.59 -12.76 -11.94
N GLU A 156 12.90 -12.67 -12.16
CA GLU A 156 13.63 -11.39 -12.28
C GLU A 156 12.94 -10.41 -13.24
N ASN A 157 12.56 -10.90 -14.43
CA ASN A 157 11.91 -10.11 -15.49
C ASN A 157 10.41 -10.38 -15.65
N CYS A 158 9.82 -11.23 -14.80
CA CYS A 158 8.40 -11.57 -14.92
C CYS A 158 7.52 -10.45 -14.35
N LYS A 159 6.52 -10.05 -15.14
CA LYS A 159 5.55 -9.01 -14.78
C LYS A 159 4.13 -9.52 -14.98
N SER A 160 3.26 -9.10 -14.07
CA SER A 160 1.82 -9.23 -14.23
C SER A 160 1.30 -8.11 -15.12
N HIS A 161 0.51 -8.46 -16.14
CA HIS A 161 -0.23 -7.48 -16.94
C HIS A 161 -1.70 -7.34 -16.49
N VAL A 162 -1.99 -7.70 -15.25
CA VAL A 162 -3.27 -7.41 -14.59
C VAL A 162 -3.22 -6.03 -13.90
N PRO A 163 -4.19 -5.12 -14.13
CA PRO A 163 -4.31 -3.88 -13.37
C PRO A 163 -4.31 -4.10 -11.86
N SER A 164 -3.63 -3.25 -11.10
CA SER A 164 -3.52 -3.42 -9.65
C SER A 164 -3.81 -2.17 -8.82
N LEU A 165 -4.36 -2.42 -7.63
CA LEU A 165 -4.54 -1.45 -6.54
C LEU A 165 -3.79 -1.96 -5.31
N HIS A 166 -2.89 -1.14 -4.79
CA HIS A 166 -2.13 -1.43 -3.58
C HIS A 166 -2.59 -0.50 -2.46
N VAL A 167 -2.90 -1.04 -1.30
CA VAL A 167 -3.35 -0.24 -0.15
C VAL A 167 -2.38 -0.44 1.01
N PHE A 168 -1.86 0.65 1.56
CA PHE A 168 -0.84 0.63 2.61
C PHE A 168 -1.29 1.39 3.86
N GLY A 169 -1.01 0.82 5.04
CA GLY A 169 -1.02 1.59 6.28
C GLY A 169 0.20 2.51 6.34
N PHE A 170 0.04 3.76 6.79
CA PHE A 170 1.16 4.68 6.95
C PHE A 170 2.23 4.16 7.91
N GLN A 171 1.82 3.46 8.97
CA GLN A 171 2.71 2.92 10.01
C GLN A 171 2.96 1.41 9.83
N ASP A 172 2.66 0.85 8.67
CA ASP A 172 2.86 -0.58 8.40
C ASP A 172 4.36 -0.90 8.19
N ARG A 173 4.95 -1.63 9.14
CA ARG A 173 6.34 -2.11 9.06
C ARG A 173 6.62 -3.01 7.85
N PHE A 174 5.59 -3.65 7.28
CA PHE A 174 5.72 -4.52 6.12
C PHE A 174 5.52 -3.78 4.79
N LYS A 175 5.28 -2.46 4.82
CA LYS A 175 5.12 -1.63 3.63
C LYS A 175 6.21 -1.83 2.56
N PRO A 176 7.53 -1.92 2.89
CA PRO A 176 8.55 -2.19 1.88
C PRO A 176 8.35 -3.51 1.12
N GLN A 177 7.81 -4.54 1.80
CA GLN A 177 7.48 -5.81 1.17
C GLN A 177 6.27 -5.66 0.23
N GLY A 178 5.25 -4.92 0.65
CA GLY A 178 4.09 -4.63 -0.19
C GLY A 178 4.47 -3.80 -1.43
N GLU A 179 5.43 -2.88 -1.32
CA GLU A 179 6.00 -2.14 -2.46
C GLU A 179 6.76 -3.06 -3.41
N ALA A 180 7.54 -4.03 -2.90
CA ALA A 180 8.19 -5.04 -3.73
C ALA A 180 7.18 -5.88 -4.54
N LEU A 181 6.05 -6.27 -3.92
CA LEU A 181 4.95 -6.94 -4.63
C LEU A 181 4.32 -6.04 -5.70
N MET A 182 4.13 -4.75 -5.39
CA MET A 182 3.61 -3.75 -6.33
C MET A 182 4.45 -3.64 -7.60
N HIS A 183 5.78 -3.69 -7.49
CA HIS A 183 6.69 -3.61 -8.64
C HIS A 183 6.59 -4.80 -9.61
N ARG A 184 5.84 -5.85 -9.26
CA ARG A 184 5.53 -6.98 -10.17
C ARG A 184 4.39 -6.67 -11.14
N PHE A 185 3.60 -5.63 -10.90
CA PHE A 185 2.50 -5.24 -11.79
C PHE A 185 2.93 -4.18 -12.79
N GLU A 186 2.71 -4.47 -14.05
CA GLU A 186 3.08 -3.64 -15.19
C GLU A 186 2.04 -3.78 -16.33
N THR A 187 0.88 -3.17 -16.10
CA THR A 187 -0.19 -3.05 -17.09
C THR A 187 -0.27 -1.63 -17.61
N TYR A 188 -0.47 -1.45 -18.91
CA TYR A 188 -0.68 -0.14 -19.50
C TYR A 188 -2.04 -0.05 -20.18
N ASN A 189 -2.66 1.13 -20.10
CA ASN A 189 -3.88 1.41 -20.86
C ASN A 189 -3.54 1.73 -22.33
N LYS A 190 -4.57 1.98 -23.14
CA LYS A 190 -4.41 2.34 -24.57
C LYS A 190 -3.58 3.61 -24.81
N SER A 191 -3.46 4.50 -23.83
CA SER A 191 -2.64 5.72 -23.91
C SER A 191 -1.21 5.52 -23.38
N GLY A 192 -0.80 4.28 -23.08
CA GLY A 192 0.53 3.98 -22.53
C GLY A 192 0.71 4.35 -21.06
N LYS A 193 -0.37 4.64 -20.33
CA LYS A 193 -0.32 4.97 -18.90
C LYS A 193 -0.40 3.70 -18.07
N LEU A 194 0.51 3.57 -17.10
CA LEU A 194 0.55 2.46 -16.15
C LEU A 194 -0.74 2.41 -15.31
N ILE A 195 -1.38 1.24 -15.26
CA ILE A 195 -2.61 0.96 -14.49
C ILE A 195 -2.23 0.23 -13.19
N ARG A 196 -1.47 0.94 -12.36
CA ARG A 196 -1.06 0.51 -11.03
C ARG A 196 -1.30 1.65 -10.07
N HIS A 197 -2.19 1.46 -9.11
CA HIS A 197 -2.65 2.52 -8.21
C HIS A 197 -2.29 2.23 -6.76
N CYS A 198 -2.13 3.28 -5.96
CA CYS A 198 -1.82 3.18 -4.54
C CYS A 198 -2.82 4.01 -3.73
N LEU A 199 -3.32 3.45 -2.64
CA LEU A 199 -4.03 4.17 -1.59
C LEU A 199 -3.30 3.98 -0.27
N TYR A 200 -3.47 4.96 0.62
CA TYR A 200 -2.92 4.92 1.96
C TYR A 200 -4.07 5.07 2.96
N PHE A 201 -3.90 4.57 4.18
CA PHE A 201 -4.77 4.88 5.30
C PHE A 201 -3.92 5.14 6.54
N ASP A 202 -4.46 5.91 7.47
CA ASP A 202 -3.83 6.14 8.77
C ASP A 202 -4.01 4.89 9.64
N GLY A 203 -2.93 4.14 9.83
CA GLY A 203 -2.92 2.85 10.52
C GLY A 203 -1.72 1.97 10.18
N GLY A 204 -1.56 0.90 10.96
CA GLY A 204 -0.52 -0.11 10.79
C GLY A 204 -0.89 -1.21 9.78
N HIS A 205 -0.45 -2.45 10.05
CA HIS A 205 -0.62 -3.60 9.16
C HIS A 205 -2.06 -4.17 9.10
N SER A 206 -2.90 -3.81 10.06
CA SER A 206 -4.28 -4.31 10.18
C SER A 206 -5.27 -3.41 9.46
N VAL A 207 -6.38 -3.96 8.96
CA VAL A 207 -7.47 -3.18 8.34
C VAL A 207 -8.29 -2.51 9.45
N PRO A 208 -8.24 -1.19 9.67
CA PRO A 208 -8.91 -0.58 10.81
C PRO A 208 -10.43 -0.55 10.63
N ALA A 209 -11.19 -0.61 11.73
CA ALA A 209 -12.65 -0.54 11.67
C ALA A 209 -13.15 0.81 11.11
N GLY A 210 -12.43 1.91 11.40
CA GLY A 210 -12.73 3.24 10.87
C GLY A 210 -12.76 3.32 9.34
N LEU A 211 -12.01 2.44 8.66
CA LEU A 211 -11.99 2.38 7.20
C LEU A 211 -13.38 2.06 6.61
N GLU A 212 -14.23 1.35 7.36
CA GLU A 212 -15.62 1.08 6.93
C GLU A 212 -16.42 2.36 6.75
N ARG A 213 -16.10 3.44 7.48
CA ARG A 213 -16.82 4.72 7.42
C ARG A 213 -16.13 5.75 6.53
N ASP A 214 -14.92 5.45 6.05
CA ASP A 214 -14.11 6.33 5.23
C ASP A 214 -14.68 6.47 3.81
N GLN A 215 -15.42 7.56 3.58
CA GLN A 215 -16.06 7.81 2.30
C GLN A 215 -15.05 8.11 1.19
N GLY A 216 -13.95 8.80 1.51
CA GLY A 216 -12.93 9.18 0.54
C GLY A 216 -12.19 7.96 0.01
N PHE A 217 -11.69 7.11 0.91
CA PHE A 217 -11.05 5.85 0.57
C PHE A 217 -11.96 4.99 -0.33
N HIS A 218 -13.25 4.86 0.04
CA HIS A 218 -14.18 4.05 -0.73
C HIS A 218 -14.54 4.63 -2.10
N ALA A 219 -14.59 5.96 -2.23
CA ALA A 219 -14.82 6.64 -3.50
C ALA A 219 -13.64 6.43 -4.46
N ASP A 220 -12.40 6.52 -3.96
CA ASP A 220 -11.19 6.29 -4.76
C ASP A 220 -11.05 4.82 -5.18
N PHE A 221 -11.32 3.88 -4.26
CA PHE A 221 -11.39 2.46 -4.60
C PHE A 221 -12.39 2.24 -5.74
N LEU A 222 -13.62 2.77 -5.62
CA LEU A 222 -14.66 2.61 -6.64
C LEU A 222 -14.27 3.23 -7.97
N THR A 223 -13.66 4.41 -7.94
CA THR A 223 -13.17 5.11 -9.14
C THR A 223 -12.17 4.24 -9.88
N TRP A 224 -11.13 3.75 -9.18
CA TRP A 224 -10.16 2.83 -9.75
C TRP A 224 -10.82 1.55 -10.27
N LEU A 225 -11.72 0.94 -9.50
CA LEU A 225 -12.39 -0.30 -9.91
C LEU A 225 -13.20 -0.10 -11.19
N ASN A 226 -13.89 1.03 -11.34
CA ASN A 226 -14.65 1.36 -12.54
C ASN A 226 -13.73 1.60 -13.76
N GLU A 227 -12.57 2.22 -13.57
CA GLU A 227 -11.57 2.43 -14.62
C GLU A 227 -11.00 1.11 -15.15
N VAL A 228 -10.58 0.22 -14.25
CA VAL A 228 -9.93 -1.04 -14.66
C VAL A 228 -10.91 -2.05 -15.23
N THR A 229 -12.16 -2.05 -14.75
CA THR A 229 -13.19 -2.98 -15.22
C THR A 229 -13.80 -2.60 -16.57
N SER A 230 -13.45 -1.42 -17.08
CA SER A 230 -13.77 -0.98 -18.45
C SER A 230 -12.69 -1.37 -19.47
N SER A 231 -11.56 -1.93 -19.03
CA SER A 231 -10.45 -2.37 -19.88
C SER A 231 -10.46 -3.90 -20.04
N PRO A 232 -10.50 -4.45 -21.27
CA PRO A 232 -10.59 -5.90 -21.45
C PRO A 232 -9.26 -6.59 -21.15
N VAL A 233 -9.22 -7.39 -20.07
CA VAL A 233 -8.18 -8.40 -19.82
C VAL A 233 -8.69 -9.75 -20.31
N LEU A 234 -7.86 -10.50 -21.05
CA LEU A 234 -8.22 -11.84 -21.53
C LEU A 234 -8.18 -12.83 -20.35
N LEU A 235 -9.35 -13.28 -19.92
CA LEU A 235 -9.48 -14.26 -18.84
C LEU A 235 -9.35 -15.70 -19.37
N HIS A 236 -8.81 -16.60 -18.53
CA HIS A 236 -8.87 -18.03 -18.81
C HIS A 236 -10.36 -18.46 -18.87
N PRO A 237 -10.79 -19.21 -19.91
CA PRO A 237 -12.16 -19.67 -20.00
C PRO A 237 -12.52 -20.54 -18.80
N CYS A 238 -13.70 -20.32 -18.22
CA CYS A 238 -14.28 -21.21 -17.20
C CYS A 238 -14.57 -22.57 -17.85
N ARG A 239 -14.36 -23.68 -17.13
CA ARG A 239 -14.64 -25.02 -17.65
C ARG A 239 -16.14 -25.16 -17.96
N ASP A 240 -16.50 -25.28 -19.23
CA ASP A 240 -17.72 -26.00 -19.60
C ASP A 240 -17.54 -27.46 -19.19
N LYS A 241 -18.60 -28.07 -18.65
CA LYS A 241 -18.63 -29.43 -18.06
C LYS A 241 -18.29 -30.60 -19.01
N GLY A 242 -17.56 -30.41 -20.11
CA GLY A 242 -17.47 -31.40 -21.19
C GLY A 242 -16.16 -31.58 -21.95
N VAL A 243 -15.08 -30.83 -21.68
CA VAL A 243 -13.82 -31.00 -22.44
C VAL A 243 -12.64 -31.26 -21.51
N LEU A 244 -12.19 -32.52 -21.47
CA LEU A 244 -10.97 -32.95 -20.79
C LEU A 244 -9.75 -32.53 -21.62
N TYR A 245 -8.90 -31.66 -21.08
CA TYR A 245 -7.48 -31.68 -21.41
C TYR A 245 -6.80 -32.70 -20.49
N SER A 246 -6.04 -33.62 -21.07
CA SER A 246 -5.35 -34.69 -20.34
C SER A 246 -4.20 -34.13 -19.51
N MET A 247 -4.44 -33.88 -18.23
CA MET A 247 -3.38 -33.75 -17.23
C MET A 247 -2.97 -35.16 -16.75
N PRO A 248 -1.67 -35.44 -16.53
CA PRO A 248 -1.24 -36.67 -15.87
C PRO A 248 -1.92 -36.82 -14.51
N GLN A 249 -2.44 -38.01 -14.26
CA GLN A 249 -3.28 -38.38 -13.13
C GLN A 249 -2.72 -37.90 -11.78
N LEU A 250 -3.44 -37.00 -11.10
CA LEU A 250 -3.24 -36.68 -9.70
C LEU A 250 -4.60 -36.43 -9.02
N ILE A 251 -4.91 -37.38 -8.12
CA ILE A 251 -5.82 -37.41 -6.97
C ILE A 251 -7.27 -36.95 -7.22
N GLU A 252 -8.19 -37.90 -7.03
CA GLU A 252 -9.62 -37.71 -7.23
C GLU A 252 -10.20 -36.59 -6.36
N ALA A 253 -11.15 -35.88 -6.95
CA ALA A 253 -11.77 -34.66 -6.43
C ALA A 253 -12.76 -34.89 -5.27
N SER A 254 -12.64 -35.97 -4.51
CA SER A 254 -13.56 -36.31 -3.42
C SER A 254 -13.22 -35.66 -2.07
N ASP A 255 -12.03 -35.07 -1.89
CA ASP A 255 -11.57 -34.60 -0.57
C ASP A 255 -11.56 -33.07 -0.40
N LEU A 256 -12.21 -32.33 -1.30
CA LEU A 256 -12.40 -30.87 -1.19
C LEU A 256 -13.89 -30.52 -1.32
N ASP A 257 -14.71 -31.09 -0.43
CA ASP A 257 -16.08 -30.68 -0.24
C ASP A 257 -16.08 -29.34 0.52
N TYR A 258 -16.14 -28.23 -0.21
CA TYR A 258 -16.27 -26.90 0.36
C TYR A 258 -17.72 -26.44 0.23
N ASP A 259 -18.49 -26.68 1.29
CA ASP A 259 -19.87 -26.22 1.40
C ASP A 259 -19.90 -24.70 1.49
N SER A 260 -20.26 -24.06 0.37
CA SER A 260 -20.63 -22.65 0.38
C SER A 260 -21.98 -22.52 1.11
N PHE A 261 -21.95 -22.21 2.41
CA PHE A 261 -23.17 -21.84 3.11
C PHE A 261 -23.73 -20.55 2.51
N LYS A 262 -24.89 -20.68 1.86
CA LYS A 262 -25.74 -19.56 1.45
C LYS A 262 -26.18 -18.83 2.72
N PHE A 263 -25.96 -17.52 2.78
CA PHE A 263 -26.55 -16.69 3.81
C PHE A 263 -28.08 -16.68 3.62
N GLU A 264 -28.80 -17.39 4.48
CA GLU A 264 -30.18 -17.03 4.79
C GLU A 264 -30.16 -15.75 5.63
N THR A 265 -30.93 -14.77 5.17
CA THR A 265 -31.23 -13.54 5.89
C THR A 265 -31.87 -13.85 7.25
N GLN A 266 -31.32 -13.31 8.35
CA GLN A 266 -32.00 -12.73 9.56
C GLN A 266 -31.12 -12.88 10.84
N PRO A 267 -31.47 -12.24 11.98
CA PRO A 267 -31.96 -10.88 12.22
C PRO A 267 -31.00 -10.09 13.14
N THR A 268 -31.19 -8.77 13.22
CA THR A 268 -30.48 -7.84 14.12
C THR A 268 -30.46 -8.32 15.57
N VAL A 269 -29.28 -8.62 16.11
CA VAL A 269 -29.04 -8.67 17.55
C VAL A 269 -28.03 -7.58 17.88
N ARG A 270 -28.48 -6.57 18.63
CA ARG A 270 -27.63 -5.59 19.29
C ARG A 270 -26.77 -6.33 20.31
N ARG A 271 -25.45 -6.22 20.19
CA ARG A 271 -24.52 -6.48 21.29
C ARG A 271 -23.59 -5.29 21.40
N GLU A 272 -23.56 -4.76 22.62
CA GLU A 272 -22.88 -3.56 23.05
C GLU A 272 -21.37 -3.70 22.79
N GLU A 273 -20.82 -2.65 22.17
CA GLU A 273 -19.41 -2.45 21.92
C GLU A 273 -18.68 -2.40 23.27
N MET A 274 -17.73 -3.31 23.46
CA MET A 274 -16.76 -3.23 24.53
C MET A 274 -15.44 -2.77 23.91
N ASP A 275 -15.34 -1.46 23.74
CA ASP A 275 -14.10 -0.74 23.49
C ASP A 275 -13.16 -0.95 24.67
N LEU A 276 -12.07 -1.68 24.44
CA LEU A 276 -10.92 -1.66 25.32
C LEU A 276 -9.64 -1.53 24.48
N ALA A 277 -9.15 -0.28 24.47
CA ALA A 277 -7.74 0.08 24.57
C ALA A 277 -6.79 -0.24 23.40
N GLU A 278 -6.91 0.53 22.32
CA GLU A 278 -5.73 1.14 21.69
C GLU A 278 -5.90 2.67 21.76
N ARG A 279 -5.65 3.24 22.94
CA ARG A 279 -5.75 4.69 23.15
C ARG A 279 -4.52 5.40 22.63
N GLY A 280 -4.78 6.32 21.72
CA GLY A 280 -3.92 7.44 21.39
C GLY A 280 -4.67 8.69 20.91
N GLU A 281 -5.99 8.84 21.14
CA GLU A 281 -6.70 10.09 20.81
C GLU A 281 -7.70 10.47 21.92
N GLY A 282 -7.66 11.76 22.29
CA GLY A 282 -8.49 12.36 23.33
C GLY A 282 -9.93 12.61 22.86
N ASP A 283 -10.84 12.52 23.82
CA ASP A 283 -12.26 12.81 23.67
C ASP A 283 -12.51 14.21 23.06
N GLY A 284 -13.35 14.25 22.03
CA GLY A 284 -13.84 15.49 21.43
C GLY A 284 -14.77 15.21 20.25
N ASP A 285 -16.06 15.35 20.49
CA ASP A 285 -17.17 15.23 19.53
C ASP A 285 -16.94 15.96 18.20
N ASN A 286 -17.43 15.32 17.12
CA ASN A 286 -17.74 15.89 15.81
C ASN A 286 -16.58 16.56 15.04
N ASP A 287 -15.87 15.78 14.21
CA ASP A 287 -15.27 16.27 12.96
C ASP A 287 -15.06 15.13 11.96
N SER A 288 -16.16 14.63 11.37
CA SER A 288 -16.14 13.64 10.29
C SER A 288 -15.79 14.29 8.94
N ALA A 289 -14.59 14.89 8.83
CA ALA A 289 -14.09 15.47 7.58
C ALA A 289 -12.56 15.60 7.57
N THR A 290 -11.84 14.52 7.86
CA THR A 290 -10.37 14.53 7.88
C THR A 290 -9.82 13.36 7.08
N SER A 291 -9.82 13.51 5.75
CA SER A 291 -8.99 12.67 4.89
C SER A 291 -8.50 13.42 3.66
N THR A 292 -7.19 13.61 3.57
CA THR A 292 -6.46 14.21 2.44
C THR A 292 -6.16 13.14 1.37
N TYR A 293 -7.17 12.41 0.90
CA TYR A 293 -6.99 11.51 -0.23
C TYR A 293 -7.07 12.28 -1.54
N ALA A 294 -5.99 12.25 -2.30
CA ALA A 294 -5.95 12.78 -3.64
C ALA A 294 -5.11 11.83 -4.48
N THR A 295 -5.76 11.12 -5.40
CA THR A 295 -5.08 10.22 -6.34
C THR A 295 -4.10 11.03 -7.20
N VAL A 296 -3.00 10.42 -7.68
CA VAL A 296 -2.08 11.10 -8.62
C VAL A 296 -2.85 11.67 -9.81
N ASP A 297 -3.88 10.97 -10.28
CA ASP A 297 -4.75 11.42 -11.37
C ASP A 297 -5.67 12.55 -10.97
N PHE A 298 -6.24 12.53 -9.77
CA PHE A 298 -6.99 13.65 -9.23
C PHE A 298 -6.10 14.87 -9.03
N LEU A 299 -4.86 14.69 -8.56
CA LEU A 299 -3.85 15.74 -8.38
C LEU A 299 -3.29 16.26 -9.72
N SER A 300 -3.42 15.49 -10.80
CA SER A 300 -2.87 15.78 -12.13
C SER A 300 -3.91 16.10 -13.20
N SER A 301 -5.22 15.96 -12.92
CA SER A 301 -6.27 16.17 -13.91
C SER A 301 -6.36 17.64 -14.33
N GLU A 302 -6.55 17.97 -15.60
CA GLU A 302 -6.73 19.38 -15.99
C GLU A 302 -8.09 19.91 -15.48
N ALA A 303 -8.09 20.51 -14.29
CA ALA A 303 -9.21 21.28 -13.76
C ALA A 303 -9.14 22.75 -14.20
N SER A 304 -10.26 23.46 -14.13
CA SER A 304 -10.32 24.92 -14.16
C SER A 304 -9.28 25.49 -13.16
N GLY A 305 -8.52 26.52 -13.54
CA GLY A 305 -7.51 27.12 -12.65
C GLY A 305 -6.11 26.46 -12.67
N THR A 306 -5.69 25.87 -13.79
CA THR A 306 -4.28 25.47 -13.97
C THR A 306 -3.40 26.64 -14.42
N THR A 307 -2.28 26.85 -13.74
CA THR A 307 -1.23 27.75 -14.21
C THR A 307 -0.10 26.93 -14.84
N LYS A 308 0.25 27.26 -16.08
CA LYS A 308 1.37 26.66 -16.82
C LYS A 308 2.50 27.66 -16.92
N ILE A 309 3.68 27.28 -16.49
CA ILE A 309 4.87 28.14 -16.48
C ILE A 309 5.99 27.44 -17.22
N SER A 310 6.55 28.13 -18.19
CA SER A 310 7.82 27.74 -18.79
C SER A 310 8.95 28.17 -17.88
N THR A 311 9.81 27.22 -17.53
CA THR A 311 11.07 27.51 -16.84
C THR A 311 12.06 28.16 -17.80
N PRO A 312 13.09 28.88 -17.31
CA PRO A 312 14.16 29.42 -18.16
C PRO A 312 14.81 28.37 -19.05
N SER A 313 14.79 27.11 -18.61
CA SER A 313 15.33 25.94 -19.31
C SER A 313 14.37 25.21 -20.23
N GLY A 314 13.17 25.76 -20.47
CA GLY A 314 12.19 25.18 -21.39
C GLY A 314 11.32 24.06 -20.82
N ASN A 315 11.54 23.63 -19.56
CA ASN A 315 10.61 22.73 -18.88
C ASN A 315 9.26 23.41 -18.70
N LYS A 316 8.18 22.63 -18.82
CA LYS A 316 6.82 23.12 -18.57
C LYS A 316 6.35 22.60 -17.22
N LEU A 317 6.15 23.51 -16.29
CA LEU A 317 5.53 23.25 -15.01
C LEU A 317 4.04 23.52 -15.10
N THR A 318 3.24 22.61 -14.53
CA THR A 318 1.79 22.79 -14.40
C THR A 318 1.41 22.61 -12.93
N PHE A 319 0.63 23.57 -12.40
CA PHE A 319 0.12 23.54 -11.04
C PHE A 319 -1.36 23.94 -11.02
N HIS A 320 -2.11 23.45 -10.03
CA HIS A 320 -3.47 23.94 -9.78
C HIS A 320 -3.45 25.01 -8.70
N THR A 321 -4.14 26.12 -8.94
CA THR A 321 -4.21 27.24 -7.98
C THR A 321 -5.36 27.09 -6.97
N GLU A 322 -6.35 26.25 -7.29
CA GLU A 322 -7.60 26.16 -6.52
C GLU A 322 -7.73 24.85 -5.70
N ARG A 323 -6.76 23.93 -5.80
CA ARG A 323 -6.79 22.62 -5.11
C ARG A 323 -5.39 22.09 -4.81
N ALA A 324 -5.32 21.07 -3.95
CA ALA A 324 -4.08 20.30 -3.76
C ALA A 324 -3.63 19.75 -5.12
N SER A 325 -2.35 19.94 -5.47
CA SER A 325 -1.82 19.58 -6.78
C SER A 325 -0.48 18.89 -6.68
N LEU A 326 -0.24 17.98 -7.63
CA LEU A 326 1.10 17.49 -7.94
C LEU A 326 1.76 18.53 -8.86
N ALA A 327 2.96 18.97 -8.53
CA ALA A 327 3.77 19.76 -9.45
C ALA A 327 4.19 18.88 -10.64
N ILE A 328 3.53 19.03 -11.80
CA ILE A 328 3.88 18.26 -12.99
C ILE A 328 4.96 19.01 -13.76
N CYS A 329 6.16 18.43 -13.82
CA CYS A 329 7.28 18.95 -14.60
C CYS A 329 7.49 18.10 -15.86
N ASN A 330 7.17 18.67 -17.02
CA ASN A 330 7.57 18.09 -18.30
C ASN A 330 9.02 18.51 -18.59
N VAL A 331 9.94 17.59 -18.28
CA VAL A 331 11.38 17.83 -18.41
C VAL A 331 11.80 17.67 -19.87
N GLN A 332 12.43 18.71 -20.44
CA GLN A 332 13.15 18.58 -21.71
C GLN A 332 14.56 18.06 -21.43
N SER A 333 15.05 17.15 -22.28
CA SER A 333 16.26 16.33 -22.04
C SER A 333 17.59 17.09 -21.91
N ASN A 334 17.60 18.43 -21.87
CA ASN A 334 18.76 19.30 -21.68
C ASN A 334 18.47 20.51 -20.76
N ALA A 335 17.51 20.39 -19.83
CA ALA A 335 17.03 21.54 -19.08
C ALA A 335 17.75 21.78 -17.74
N ASP A 336 18.03 23.06 -17.43
CA ASP A 336 18.51 23.50 -16.12
C ASP A 336 17.57 23.06 -14.98
N LYS A 337 18.20 22.71 -13.86
CA LYS A 337 17.57 22.26 -12.61
C LYS A 337 16.95 23.46 -11.89
N LEU A 338 15.70 23.33 -11.46
CA LEU A 338 15.09 24.29 -10.53
C LEU A 338 15.39 23.89 -9.09
N THR A 339 15.69 24.88 -8.26
CA THR A 339 15.76 24.72 -6.82
C THR A 339 14.35 24.73 -6.20
N VAL A 340 14.19 24.18 -5.00
CA VAL A 340 12.89 24.18 -4.28
C VAL A 340 12.34 25.61 -4.07
N PRO A 341 13.14 26.62 -3.68
CA PRO A 341 12.64 28.00 -3.55
C PRO A 341 12.13 28.59 -4.87
N GLU A 342 12.79 28.28 -5.99
CA GLU A 342 12.36 28.73 -7.32
C GLU A 342 11.06 28.06 -7.74
N LEU A 343 10.89 26.78 -7.40
CA LEU A 343 9.64 26.06 -7.62
C LEU A 343 8.49 26.69 -6.83
N LEU A 344 8.68 26.91 -5.53
CA LEU A 344 7.67 27.51 -4.65
C LEU A 344 7.28 28.92 -5.13
N SER A 345 8.26 29.72 -5.54
CA SER A 345 8.05 31.11 -5.97
C SER A 345 7.33 31.25 -7.31
N LYS A 346 7.19 30.17 -8.08
CA LYS A 346 6.48 30.18 -9.36
C LYS A 346 4.96 30.06 -9.21
N THR A 347 4.47 29.57 -8.07
CA THR A 347 3.02 29.46 -7.82
C THR A 347 2.49 30.74 -7.19
N PRO A 348 1.24 31.17 -7.48
CA PRO A 348 0.64 32.31 -6.81
C PRO A 348 0.67 32.14 -5.28
N ARG A 349 1.08 33.21 -4.58
CA ARG A 349 1.33 33.17 -3.13
C ARG A 349 0.09 32.78 -2.32
N ASP A 350 -1.10 33.13 -2.79
CA ASP A 350 -2.39 32.86 -2.16
C ASP A 350 -2.93 31.44 -2.42
N SER A 351 -2.30 30.68 -3.30
CA SER A 351 -2.70 29.30 -3.57
C SER A 351 -2.39 28.38 -2.40
N VAL A 352 -3.27 27.41 -2.15
CA VAL A 352 -3.09 26.42 -1.08
C VAL A 352 -1.94 25.46 -1.43
N LEU A 353 -0.97 25.33 -0.53
CA LEU A 353 0.15 24.39 -0.62
C LEU A 353 -0.11 23.12 0.20
N LEU A 354 -0.33 23.27 1.51
CA LEU A 354 -0.55 22.16 2.44
C LEU A 354 -1.87 22.35 3.20
N ARG A 355 -2.62 21.27 3.38
CA ARG A 355 -3.83 21.27 4.21
C ARG A 355 -3.51 20.58 5.52
N GLY A 356 -3.99 21.16 6.62
CA GLY A 356 -3.90 20.57 7.94
C GLY A 356 -4.60 19.22 8.02
N MET A 357 -4.25 18.41 9.02
CA MET A 357 -4.93 17.13 9.27
C MET A 357 -6.39 17.36 9.71
N LYS A 358 -6.68 18.51 10.33
CA LYS A 358 -8.03 18.92 10.73
C LYS A 358 -8.60 19.92 9.73
N SER A 359 -9.86 19.75 9.33
CA SER A 359 -10.58 20.66 8.42
C SER A 359 -10.69 22.10 8.95
N SER A 360 -10.65 22.26 10.27
CA SER A 360 -10.67 23.54 10.99
C SER A 360 -9.33 24.29 10.97
N GLN A 361 -8.24 23.64 10.56
CA GLN A 361 -6.93 24.31 10.41
C GLN A 361 -6.89 25.10 9.10
N THR A 362 -6.51 26.37 9.18
CA THR A 362 -6.24 27.19 8.01
C THR A 362 -5.19 26.51 7.13
N PRO A 363 -5.47 26.25 5.84
CA PRO A 363 -4.48 25.70 4.93
C PRO A 363 -3.26 26.62 4.82
N MET A 364 -2.08 26.03 4.75
CA MET A 364 -0.85 26.77 4.48
C MET A 364 -0.78 27.09 2.98
N THR A 365 -0.58 28.35 2.65
CA THR A 365 -0.41 28.80 1.26
C THR A 365 1.05 28.72 0.81
N TYR A 366 1.31 28.86 -0.50
CA TYR A 366 2.67 28.98 -1.02
C TYR A 366 3.39 30.20 -0.45
N GLY A 367 2.67 31.31 -0.26
CA GLY A 367 3.18 32.53 0.37
C GLY A 367 3.59 32.28 1.82
N ASP A 368 2.74 31.61 2.59
CA ASP A 368 3.04 31.25 3.98
C ASP A 368 4.29 30.36 4.06
N MET A 369 4.42 29.37 3.17
CA MET A 369 5.60 28.51 3.14
C MET A 369 6.87 29.29 2.76
N ILE A 370 6.81 30.15 1.74
CA ILE A 370 7.96 30.97 1.35
C ILE A 370 8.40 31.88 2.50
N ASP A 371 7.45 32.49 3.20
CA ASP A 371 7.74 33.39 4.32
C ASP A 371 8.26 32.59 5.52
N PHE A 372 7.70 31.42 5.80
CA PHE A 372 8.20 30.48 6.81
C PHE A 372 9.67 30.10 6.57
N ILE A 373 10.05 29.81 5.32
CA ILE A 373 11.44 29.45 4.95
C ILE A 373 12.38 30.66 5.00
N LYS A 374 11.95 31.82 4.50
CA LYS A 374 12.86 32.95 4.26
C LYS A 374 13.05 33.86 5.46
N VAL A 375 12.04 33.99 6.30
CA VAL A 375 12.03 34.93 7.43
C VAL A 375 11.43 34.34 8.71
N GLY A 376 10.60 33.30 8.60
CA GLY A 376 9.94 32.62 9.71
C GLY A 376 10.80 31.54 10.38
N ASP A 377 10.16 30.66 11.14
CA ASP A 377 10.85 29.65 11.95
C ASP A 377 11.48 28.51 11.13
N GLY A 378 11.12 28.41 9.84
CA GLY A 378 11.78 27.51 8.89
C GLY A 378 13.12 28.01 8.37
N ASP A 379 13.54 29.24 8.70
CA ASP A 379 14.83 29.80 8.30
C ASP A 379 15.97 29.17 9.13
N LEU A 380 16.66 28.19 8.54
CA LEU A 380 17.71 27.42 9.22
C LEU A 380 19.00 28.20 9.42
N ARG A 381 19.16 29.37 8.77
CA ARG A 381 20.29 30.26 9.05
C ARG A 381 20.25 30.75 10.50
N LYS A 382 19.05 30.80 11.12
CA LYS A 382 18.88 31.13 12.54
C LYS A 382 19.53 30.11 13.47
N ILE A 383 19.71 28.88 13.01
CA ILE A 383 20.43 27.80 13.72
C ILE A 383 21.78 27.49 13.09
N SER A 384 22.36 28.46 12.36
CA SER A 384 23.69 28.38 11.76
C SER A 384 23.85 27.32 10.64
N ALA A 385 22.74 26.85 10.05
CA ALA A 385 22.80 26.05 8.84
C ALA A 385 23.23 26.91 7.63
N SER A 386 23.95 26.29 6.70
CA SER A 386 24.41 26.86 5.44
C SER A 386 24.04 25.95 4.27
N ALA A 387 24.28 26.39 3.03
CA ALA A 387 24.04 25.57 1.84
C ALA A 387 24.82 24.24 1.84
N GLU A 388 25.97 24.19 2.51
CA GLU A 388 26.80 23.00 2.66
C GLU A 388 26.39 22.12 3.85
N SER A 389 25.44 22.56 4.67
CA SER A 389 24.96 21.76 5.80
C SER A 389 24.22 20.53 5.30
N VAL A 390 24.41 19.43 6.03
CA VAL A 390 23.62 18.22 5.89
C VAL A 390 22.82 18.08 7.18
N VAL A 391 21.50 18.23 7.08
CA VAL A 391 20.60 18.34 8.22
C VAL A 391 19.74 17.10 8.31
N ALA A 392 19.92 16.33 9.37
CA ALA A 392 19.04 15.22 9.69
C ALA A 392 17.89 15.65 10.60
N TYR A 393 16.77 14.96 10.48
CA TYR A 393 15.61 15.18 11.35
C TYR A 393 14.70 13.97 11.41
N ASN A 394 14.06 13.74 12.56
CA ASN A 394 12.98 12.75 12.67
C ASN A 394 11.74 13.30 11.98
N VAL A 395 11.21 12.59 10.99
CA VAL A 395 10.12 13.12 10.16
C VAL A 395 8.81 13.14 10.95
N PRO A 396 8.25 14.32 11.28
CA PRO A 396 6.94 14.37 11.94
C PRO A 396 5.83 13.99 10.95
N PRO A 397 4.72 13.42 11.41
CA PRO A 397 3.66 12.97 10.53
C PRO A 397 2.92 14.13 9.83
N GLY A 398 2.34 13.81 8.67
CA GLY A 398 1.42 14.69 7.95
C GLY A 398 2.06 15.98 7.40
N PRO A 399 1.31 17.09 7.35
CA PRO A 399 1.76 18.33 6.72
C PRO A 399 2.97 18.97 7.40
N VAL A 400 3.21 18.68 8.68
CA VAL A 400 4.39 19.18 9.41
C VAL A 400 5.68 18.59 8.84
N GLY A 401 5.68 17.29 8.50
CA GLY A 401 6.84 16.64 7.87
C GLY A 401 7.14 17.19 6.48
N ALA A 402 6.09 17.51 5.72
CA ALA A 402 6.23 18.17 4.42
C ALA A 402 6.81 19.59 4.57
N CYS A 403 6.35 20.38 5.56
CA CYS A 403 6.95 21.69 5.88
C CYS A 403 8.44 21.56 6.25
N ALA A 404 8.78 20.62 7.13
CA ALA A 404 10.16 20.39 7.55
C ALA A 404 11.06 20.05 6.35
N PHE A 405 10.61 19.11 5.49
CA PHE A 405 11.33 18.75 4.28
C PHE A 405 11.54 19.97 3.36
N LEU A 406 10.46 20.68 3.03
CA LEU A 406 10.54 21.84 2.13
C LEU A 406 11.42 22.95 2.69
N ALA A 407 11.41 23.18 4.01
CA ALA A 407 12.26 24.17 4.63
C ALA A 407 13.74 23.79 4.59
N ILE A 408 14.08 22.55 4.95
CA ILE A 408 15.45 22.06 4.97
C ILE A 408 16.01 21.96 3.54
N ALA A 409 15.30 21.28 2.64
CA ALA A 409 15.72 21.08 1.25
C ALA A 409 15.77 22.38 0.43
N SER A 410 15.11 23.44 0.90
CA SER A 410 15.21 24.78 0.30
C SER A 410 16.52 25.51 0.61
N GLN A 411 17.22 25.08 1.66
CA GLN A 411 18.36 25.81 2.22
C GLN A 411 19.65 25.00 2.23
N CYS A 412 19.55 23.66 2.27
CA CYS A 412 20.68 22.75 2.45
C CYS A 412 20.27 21.29 2.11
N THR A 413 21.13 20.32 2.41
CA THR A 413 20.81 18.90 2.17
C THR A 413 19.95 18.34 3.32
N ALA A 414 18.78 17.79 2.99
CA ALA A 414 17.86 17.18 3.95
C ALA A 414 18.09 15.66 4.06
N VAL A 415 18.22 15.15 5.28
CA VAL A 415 18.30 13.72 5.61
C VAL A 415 17.11 13.34 6.49
N PRO A 416 15.95 13.01 5.89
CA PRO A 416 14.78 12.57 6.65
C PRO A 416 15.05 11.19 7.28
N LEU A 417 14.82 11.08 8.59
CA LEU A 417 14.91 9.82 9.33
C LEU A 417 13.52 9.34 9.77
N ASP A 418 13.28 8.05 9.59
CA ASP A 418 12.05 7.40 10.06
C ASP A 418 11.98 7.49 11.61
N PRO A 419 10.88 7.98 12.22
CA PRO A 419 10.76 8.02 13.69
C PRO A 419 10.85 6.64 14.37
N GLY A 420 10.64 5.55 13.65
CA GLY A 420 10.80 4.18 14.12
C GLY A 420 12.20 3.59 13.92
N ILE A 421 13.16 4.36 13.41
CA ILE A 421 14.53 3.90 13.16
C ILE A 421 15.22 3.42 14.45
N THR A 422 16.02 2.37 14.35
CA THR A 422 16.84 1.91 15.48
C THR A 422 18.02 2.86 15.72
N GLU A 423 18.60 2.83 16.91
CA GLU A 423 19.75 3.69 17.23
C GLU A 423 20.98 3.38 16.36
N GLU A 424 21.26 2.10 16.07
CA GLU A 424 22.38 1.71 15.20
C GLU A 424 22.15 2.17 13.76
N ASP A 425 20.96 1.92 13.20
CA ASP A 425 20.64 2.36 11.83
C ASP A 425 20.67 3.90 11.71
N ALA A 426 20.20 4.61 12.75
CA ALA A 426 20.29 6.06 12.79
C ALA A 426 21.74 6.53 12.84
N TYR A 427 22.59 5.89 13.65
CA TYR A 427 24.01 6.23 13.73
C TYR A 427 24.72 6.04 12.39
N ASP A 428 24.46 4.92 11.71
CA ASP A 428 25.01 4.63 10.39
C ASP A 428 24.52 5.64 9.34
N ALA A 429 23.24 6.01 9.35
CA ALA A 429 22.70 7.02 8.47
C ALA A 429 23.33 8.41 8.72
N LEU A 430 23.43 8.82 9.98
CA LEU A 430 24.01 10.11 10.36
C LEU A 430 25.48 10.24 9.93
N THR A 431 26.27 9.19 10.14
CA THR A 431 27.70 9.18 9.81
C THR A 431 27.95 9.03 8.31
N SER A 432 27.24 8.13 7.63
CA SER A 432 27.42 7.90 6.18
C SER A 432 26.98 9.08 5.33
N CYS A 433 25.93 9.80 5.73
CA CYS A 433 25.48 11.01 5.05
C CYS A 433 26.32 12.25 5.41
N GLY A 434 27.24 12.17 6.37
CA GLY A 434 28.06 13.30 6.81
C GLY A 434 27.22 14.41 7.44
N VAL A 435 26.26 14.03 8.29
CA VAL A 435 25.32 14.97 8.92
C VAL A 435 26.07 15.97 9.80
N THR A 436 25.75 17.25 9.62
CA THR A 436 26.38 18.37 10.34
C THR A 436 25.47 18.98 11.40
N LEU A 437 24.17 18.71 11.35
CA LEU A 437 23.17 19.26 12.27
C LEU A 437 22.01 18.28 12.43
N LEU A 438 21.50 18.15 13.65
CA LEU A 438 20.33 17.33 13.95
C LEU A 438 19.17 18.18 14.48
N ILE A 439 18.00 18.10 13.84
CA ILE A 439 16.77 18.75 14.29
C ILE A 439 15.82 17.69 14.83
N LEU A 440 15.40 17.84 16.09
CA LEU A 440 14.49 16.90 16.75
C LEU A 440 13.11 17.52 16.97
N PHE A 441 12.09 16.92 16.35
CA PHE A 441 10.68 17.17 16.62
C PHE A 441 10.26 16.33 17.82
N ARG A 442 10.13 16.97 19.00
CA ARG A 442 9.85 16.35 20.31
C ARG A 442 8.44 15.76 20.48
N ALA A 443 7.62 15.81 19.44
CA ALA A 443 6.27 15.25 19.42
C ALA A 443 6.21 13.88 18.69
N SER A 444 7.35 13.39 18.21
CA SER A 444 7.50 12.13 17.48
C SER A 444 8.67 11.35 18.05
N ASN A 445 8.57 10.02 18.11
CA ASN A 445 9.58 9.12 18.68
C ASN A 445 11.01 9.50 18.21
N GLU A 446 11.78 10.14 19.08
CA GLU A 446 13.08 10.74 18.75
C GLU A 446 14.25 10.13 19.49
N GLU A 447 14.01 9.34 20.54
CA GLU A 447 15.05 8.95 21.48
C GLU A 447 16.21 8.20 20.83
N ALA A 448 15.93 7.30 19.89
CA ALA A 448 16.95 6.54 19.17
C ALA A 448 17.83 7.45 18.31
N ILE A 449 17.22 8.43 17.64
CA ILE A 449 17.90 9.40 16.78
C ILE A 449 18.72 10.37 17.63
N GLU A 450 18.20 10.80 18.79
CA GLU A 450 18.91 11.68 19.72
C GLU A 450 20.15 10.98 20.29
N ARG A 451 20.03 9.72 20.75
CA ARG A 451 21.17 8.94 21.22
C ARG A 451 22.21 8.73 20.12
N ALA A 452 21.77 8.42 18.90
CA ALA A 452 22.65 8.30 17.75
C ALA A 452 23.38 9.61 17.41
N GLY A 453 22.68 10.76 17.46
CA GLY A 453 23.27 12.09 17.26
C GLY A 453 24.31 12.45 18.32
N GLN A 454 24.01 12.20 19.59
CA GLN A 454 24.95 12.39 20.70
C GLN A 454 26.19 11.50 20.54
N ARG A 455 26.00 10.23 20.17
CA ARG A 455 27.09 9.29 19.88
C ARG A 455 27.95 9.74 18.69
N ALA A 456 27.33 10.34 17.67
CA ALA A 456 28.02 10.87 16.49
C ALA A 456 28.68 12.25 16.72
N GLY A 457 28.43 12.90 17.87
CA GLY A 457 28.95 14.24 18.17
C GLY A 457 28.33 15.34 17.31
N ILE A 458 27.09 15.14 16.86
CA ILE A 458 26.37 16.08 16.00
C ILE A 458 25.61 17.09 16.89
N PRO A 459 25.71 18.40 16.61
CA PRO A 459 25.04 19.45 17.36
C PRO A 459 23.52 19.51 17.11
#